data_AF-U4UZ86-F1
#
_entry.id   AF-U4UZ86-F1
#
_cell.length_a   1.000
_cell.length_b   1.000
_cell.length_c   1.000
_cell.angle_alpha   90.00
_cell.angle_beta   90.00
_cell.angle_gamma   90.00
#
_symmetry.space_group_name_H-M   'P 1'
#
loop_
_entity.id
_entity.type
_entity.pdbx_description
1 polymer ?
#
loop_
_entity_poly.entity_id
_entity_poly.type
_entity_poly.pdbx_seq_one_letter_code
_entity_poly.pdbx_strand_id
1 'polypeptide(L)'
;SFQLSIVVSVTTRPQRVLEENGQTYWFTDRETMQEEIRNNKFLEYGEYNGHLYGTHLDTIRDVIKQGKMCILDCSPMSLKILHNSSEFLPYVIFIAAPGMEQLKSLYDISKSNSNLRYSSRNLTIF
;
A
#
# COMPACT_ATOMS: atom_id res chain seq x y z
N SER A 1 15.64 -9.51 15.74
CA SER A 1 14.21 -9.78 15.49
C SER A 1 13.90 -9.40 14.06
N PHE A 2 13.14 -10.21 13.33
CA PHE A 2 12.73 -9.89 11.96
C PHE A 2 11.53 -8.94 12.00
N GLN A 3 11.65 -7.77 11.35
CA GLN A 3 10.63 -6.72 11.38
C GLN A 3 10.08 -6.45 9.99
N LEU A 4 8.76 -6.36 9.91
CA LEU A 4 8.01 -6.00 8.71
C LEU A 4 7.60 -4.53 8.79
N SER A 5 7.58 -3.83 7.64
CA SER A 5 7.04 -2.48 7.55
C SER A 5 6.33 -2.28 6.22
N ILE A 6 5.26 -1.49 6.25
CA ILE A 6 4.63 -0.96 5.03
C ILE A 6 5.39 0.27 4.54
N VAL A 7 5.20 0.60 3.27
CA VAL A 7 5.73 1.81 2.65
C VAL A 7 4.71 2.94 2.76
N VAL A 8 5.19 4.12 3.10
CA VAL A 8 4.39 5.33 3.11
C VAL A 8 4.34 5.89 1.69
N SER A 9 3.15 5.99 1.11
CA SER A 9 2.94 6.54 -0.23
C SER A 9 3.11 8.07 -0.23
N VAL A 10 3.37 8.63 -1.41
CA VAL A 10 3.40 10.08 -1.65
C VAL A 10 2.09 10.50 -2.30
N THR A 11 1.57 11.69 -1.97
CA THR A 11 0.38 12.25 -2.60
C THR A 11 0.45 13.76 -2.79
N THR A 12 -0.24 14.25 -3.82
CA THR A 12 -0.46 15.70 -4.06
C THR A 12 -1.72 16.22 -3.39
N ARG A 13 -2.47 15.36 -2.68
CA ARG A 13 -3.64 15.79 -1.92
C ARG A 13 -3.20 16.72 -0.80
N PRO A 14 -3.91 17.84 -0.55
CA PRO A 14 -3.65 18.65 0.63
C PRO A 14 -3.72 17.82 1.92
N GLN A 15 -2.72 18.01 2.78
CA GLN A 15 -2.69 17.44 4.13
C GLN A 15 -3.88 17.97 4.94
N ARG A 16 -4.60 17.07 5.63
CA ARG A 16 -5.67 17.46 6.56
C ARG A 16 -5.08 17.81 7.93
N VAL A 17 -5.85 18.57 8.72
CA VAL A 17 -5.43 19.10 10.04
C VAL A 17 -4.93 18.02 11.00
N LEU A 18 -5.51 16.82 10.96
CA LEU A 18 -5.15 15.71 11.85
C LEU A 18 -4.15 14.71 11.23
N GLU A 19 -3.67 14.99 10.02
CA GLU A 19 -2.68 14.15 9.35
C GLU A 19 -1.28 14.66 9.66
N GLU A 20 -0.34 13.73 9.79
CA GLU A 20 1.08 14.03 9.93
C GLU A 20 1.82 13.61 8.66
N ASN A 21 2.70 14.48 8.18
CA ASN A 21 3.53 14.21 7.01
C ASN A 21 4.50 13.06 7.32
N GLY A 22 4.51 12.05 6.45
CA GLY A 22 5.34 10.86 6.60
C GLY A 22 4.75 9.76 7.50
N GLN A 23 3.56 9.97 8.07
CA GLN A 23 2.88 8.93 8.85
C GLN A 23 2.04 8.02 7.95
N THR A 24 1.02 8.58 7.28
CA THR A 24 0.17 7.84 6.33
C THR A 24 0.51 8.17 4.88
N TYR A 25 0.86 9.43 4.63
CA TYR A 25 1.35 9.89 3.33
C TYR A 25 2.49 10.89 3.52
N TRP A 26 3.38 10.91 2.54
CA TRP A 26 4.21 12.07 2.26
C TRP A 26 3.41 13.03 1.36
N PHE A 27 3.25 14.26 1.79
CA PHE A 27 2.51 15.29 1.05
C PHE A 27 3.49 16.15 0.24
N THR A 28 3.19 16.35 -1.03
CA THR A 28 3.99 17.18 -1.95
C THR A 28 3.06 17.97 -2.88
N ASP A 29 3.60 18.91 -3.67
CA ASP A 29 2.85 19.59 -4.72
C ASP A 29 2.82 18.79 -6.03
N ARG A 30 1.90 19.15 -6.93
CA ARG A 30 1.67 18.38 -8.16
C ARG A 30 2.84 18.49 -9.12
N GLU A 31 3.41 19.69 -9.27
CA GLU A 31 4.50 19.98 -10.17
C GLU A 31 5.74 19.15 -9.82
N THR A 32 6.12 19.14 -8.53
CA THR A 32 7.23 18.32 -8.00
C THR A 32 6.99 16.84 -8.27
N MET A 33 5.81 16.32 -7.93
CA MET A 33 5.53 14.89 -8.14
C MET A 33 5.56 14.52 -9.63
N GLN A 34 5.05 15.38 -10.52
CA GLN A 34 5.09 15.15 -11.96
C GLN A 34 6.51 15.19 -12.54
N GLU A 35 7.40 16.02 -12.00
CA GLU A 35 8.81 16.02 -12.35
C GLU A 35 9.50 14.73 -11.90
N GLU A 36 9.28 14.29 -10.66
CA GLU A 36 9.84 13.05 -10.13
C GLU A 36 9.33 11.80 -10.85
N ILE A 37 8.05 11.80 -11.26
CA ILE A 37 7.49 10.77 -12.13
C ILE A 37 8.25 10.71 -13.45
N ARG A 38 8.49 11.85 -14.11
CA ARG A 38 9.28 11.92 -15.36
C ARG A 38 10.72 11.44 -15.18
N ASN A 39 11.28 11.63 -13.99
CA ASN A 39 12.61 11.18 -13.61
C ASN A 39 12.67 9.72 -13.13
N ASN A 40 11.60 8.93 -13.34
CA ASN A 40 11.49 7.52 -12.95
C ASN A 40 11.76 7.26 -11.46
N LYS A 41 11.33 8.19 -10.60
CA LYS A 41 11.50 8.08 -9.13
C LYS A 41 10.38 7.33 -8.43
N PHE A 42 9.30 7.03 -9.15
CA PHE A 42 8.14 6.29 -8.64
C PHE A 42 8.13 4.85 -9.17
N LEU A 43 7.86 3.90 -8.28
CA LEU A 43 7.59 2.51 -8.65
C LEU A 43 6.26 2.40 -9.41
N GLU A 44 5.23 3.05 -8.87
CA GLU A 44 3.91 3.17 -9.46
C GLU A 44 3.25 4.47 -9.01
N TYR A 45 2.35 4.97 -9.83
CA TYR A 45 1.58 6.18 -9.54
C TYR A 45 0.22 6.11 -10.26
N GLY A 46 -0.73 6.87 -9.74
CA GLY A 46 -2.08 6.99 -10.30
C GLY A 46 -2.75 8.27 -9.82
N GLU A 47 -3.91 8.57 -10.40
CA GLU A 47 -4.72 9.73 -10.03
C GLU A 47 -6.04 9.28 -9.41
N TYR A 48 -6.43 9.91 -8.30
CA TYR A 48 -7.71 9.70 -7.64
C TYR A 48 -8.27 11.03 -7.14
N ASN A 49 -9.53 11.32 -7.47
CA ASN A 49 -10.19 12.59 -7.14
C ASN A 49 -9.34 13.84 -7.46
N GLY A 50 -8.68 13.85 -8.61
CA GLY A 50 -7.85 14.97 -9.09
C GLY A 50 -6.45 15.08 -8.44
N HIS A 51 -6.09 14.18 -7.53
CA HIS A 51 -4.80 14.18 -6.85
C HIS A 51 -3.97 12.97 -7.24
N LEU A 52 -2.66 13.16 -7.37
CA LEU A 52 -1.73 12.07 -7.65
C LEU A 52 -1.41 11.32 -6.36
N TYR A 53 -1.20 10.03 -6.50
CA TYR A 53 -0.74 9.12 -5.46
C TYR A 53 0.32 8.20 -6.06
N GLY A 54 1.33 7.83 -5.30
CA GLY A 54 2.35 6.91 -5.79
C GLY A 54 3.28 6.38 -4.72
N THR A 55 3.97 5.31 -5.07
CA THR A 55 4.99 4.68 -4.22
C THR A 55 6.36 5.16 -4.69
N HIS A 56 6.97 6.07 -3.94
CA HIS A 56 8.29 6.60 -4.28
C HIS A 56 9.39 5.58 -3.97
N LEU A 57 10.41 5.48 -4.81
CA LEU A 57 11.47 4.49 -4.62
C LEU A 57 12.28 4.77 -3.34
N ASP A 58 12.45 6.04 -2.93
CA ASP A 58 13.16 6.35 -1.69
C ASP A 58 12.42 5.88 -0.43
N THR A 59 11.08 5.84 -0.43
CA THR A 59 10.34 5.36 0.74
C THR A 59 10.51 3.85 0.93
N ILE A 60 10.71 3.11 -0.17
CA ILE A 60 11.13 1.69 -0.13
C ILE A 60 12.55 1.57 0.43
N ARG A 61 13.49 2.38 -0.09
CA ARG A 61 14.89 2.39 0.37
C ARG A 61 15.00 2.69 1.85
N ASP A 62 14.21 3.61 2.38
CA ASP A 62 14.25 4.00 3.78
C ASP A 62 13.78 2.89 4.72
N VAL A 63 12.76 2.10 4.32
CA VAL A 63 12.36 0.89 5.05
C VAL A 63 13.51 -0.13 5.07
N ILE A 64 14.18 -0.34 3.94
CA ILE A 64 15.31 -1.27 3.83
C ILE A 64 16.48 -0.80 4.70
N LYS A 65 16.83 0.49 4.68
CA LYS A 65 17.90 1.09 5.50
C LYS A 65 17.65 0.95 7.00
N GLN A 66 16.39 0.90 7.42
CA GLN A 66 16.02 0.62 8.82
C GLN A 66 16.20 -0.85 9.22
N GLY A 67 16.66 -1.72 8.31
CA GLY A 67 16.83 -3.15 8.55
C GLY A 67 15.50 -3.93 8.58
N LYS A 68 14.43 -3.35 8.03
CA LYS A 68 13.10 -3.96 7.99
C LYS A 68 12.83 -4.54 6.59
N MET A 69 12.02 -5.59 6.52
CA MET A 69 11.50 -6.08 5.26
C MET A 69 10.26 -5.26 4.88
N CYS A 70 10.34 -4.71 3.67
CA CYS A 70 9.29 -3.91 3.05
C CYS A 70 8.16 -4.82 2.51
N ILE A 71 6.92 -4.52 2.89
CA ILE A 71 5.72 -5.13 2.31
C ILE A 71 5.12 -4.16 1.29
N LEU A 72 4.95 -4.63 0.06
CA LEU A 72 4.39 -3.88 -1.06
C LEU A 72 3.19 -4.63 -1.62
N ASP A 73 2.05 -3.94 -1.67
CA ASP A 73 0.92 -4.32 -2.52
C ASP A 73 0.99 -3.43 -3.76
N CYS A 74 1.40 -4.01 -4.89
CA CYS A 74 1.69 -3.26 -6.11
C CYS A 74 1.21 -4.02 -7.35
N SER A 75 1.02 -3.29 -8.45
CA SER A 75 0.56 -3.90 -9.68
C SER A 75 1.59 -4.88 -10.28
N PRO A 76 1.18 -5.86 -11.11
CA PRO A 76 2.13 -6.74 -11.81
C PRO A 76 3.13 -6.00 -12.71
N MET A 77 2.82 -4.78 -13.14
CA MET A 77 3.75 -3.95 -13.92
C MET A 77 4.93 -3.49 -13.05
N SER A 78 4.66 -3.14 -11.80
CA SER A 78 5.64 -2.74 -10.79
C SER A 78 6.65 -3.86 -10.50
N LEU A 79 6.23 -5.13 -10.58
CA LEU A 79 7.12 -6.29 -10.44
C LEU A 79 8.24 -6.32 -11.49
N LYS A 80 7.97 -5.88 -12.73
CA LYS A 80 9.01 -5.82 -13.78
C LYS A 80 10.09 -4.82 -13.42
N ILE A 81 9.70 -3.67 -12.87
CA ILE A 81 10.63 -2.62 -12.45
C ILE A 81 11.48 -3.13 -11.27
N LEU A 82 10.84 -3.76 -10.27
CA LEU A 82 11.55 -4.32 -9.12
C LEU A 82 12.52 -5.44 -9.53
N HIS A 83 12.11 -6.34 -10.41
CA HIS A 83 12.94 -7.48 -10.84
C HIS A 83 14.10 -7.06 -11.77
N ASN A 84 13.92 -6.02 -12.58
CA ASN A 84 14.98 -5.51 -13.45
C ASN A 84 15.94 -4.55 -12.73
N SER A 85 15.61 -4.12 -11.51
CA SER A 85 16.48 -3.32 -10.69
C SER A 85 17.54 -4.19 -10.03
N SER A 86 18.82 -3.81 -10.14
CA SER A 86 19.89 -4.44 -9.36
C SER A 86 19.86 -4.08 -7.88
N GLU A 87 19.01 -3.12 -7.50
CA GLU A 87 18.89 -2.60 -6.14
C GLU A 87 17.94 -3.44 -5.27
N PHE A 88 16.92 -4.04 -5.88
CA PHE A 88 15.85 -4.72 -5.16
C PHE A 88 15.82 -6.21 -5.49
N LEU A 89 15.70 -7.05 -4.46
CA LEU A 89 15.53 -8.49 -4.58
C LEU A 89 14.21 -8.89 -3.92
N PRO A 90 13.06 -8.65 -4.57
CA PRO A 90 11.75 -8.88 -3.96
C PRO A 90 11.43 -10.38 -3.86
N TYR A 91 10.80 -10.79 -2.76
CA TYR A 91 10.08 -12.06 -2.68
C TYR A 91 8.65 -11.83 -3.17
N VAL A 92 8.28 -12.48 -4.28
CA VAL A 92 6.94 -12.32 -4.87
C VAL A 92 6.02 -13.45 -4.42
N ILE A 93 4.94 -13.10 -3.72
CA ILE A 93 3.91 -14.06 -3.29
C ILE A 93 2.65 -13.80 -4.13
N PHE A 94 2.31 -14.75 -5.01
CA PHE A 94 1.06 -14.72 -5.76
C PHE A 94 0.02 -15.60 -5.05
N ILE A 95 -1.09 -14.99 -4.62
CA ILE A 95 -2.21 -15.72 -4.03
C ILE A 95 -3.23 -16.03 -5.14
N ALA A 96 -3.20 -17.25 -5.64
CA ALA A 96 -4.17 -17.72 -6.63
C ALA A 96 -5.57 -17.87 -6.00
N ALA A 97 -6.62 -17.53 -6.75
CA ALA A 97 -7.99 -17.75 -6.31
C ALA A 97 -8.21 -19.25 -6.04
N PRO A 98 -8.84 -19.61 -4.90
CA PRO A 98 -9.21 -21.00 -4.64
C PRO A 98 -10.34 -21.42 -5.60
N GLY A 99 -10.58 -22.73 -5.72
CA GLY A 99 -11.69 -23.23 -6.54
C GLY A 99 -13.05 -22.66 -6.08
N MET A 100 -14.03 -22.54 -6.98
CA MET A 100 -15.32 -21.90 -6.71
C MET A 100 -16.04 -22.41 -5.44
N GLU A 101 -15.95 -23.70 -5.18
CA GLU A 101 -16.54 -24.33 -3.99
C GLU A 101 -15.84 -23.91 -2.68
N GLN A 102 -14.51 -23.85 -2.71
CA GLN A 102 -13.70 -23.37 -1.59
C GLN A 102 -13.94 -21.87 -1.37
N LEU A 103 -14.02 -21.09 -2.46
CA LEU A 103 -14.33 -19.67 -2.41
C LEU A 103 -15.70 -19.45 -1.75
N LYS A 104 -16.73 -20.21 -2.15
CA LYS A 104 -18.06 -20.15 -1.54
C LYS A 104 -18.01 -20.48 -0.04
N SER A 105 -17.30 -21.54 0.34
CA SER A 105 -17.10 -21.90 1.75
C SER A 105 -16.45 -20.77 2.55
N LEU A 106 -15.43 -20.10 2.01
CA LEU A 106 -14.78 -18.96 2.65
C LEU A 106 -15.75 -17.77 2.84
N TYR A 107 -16.59 -17.49 1.84
CA TYR A 107 -17.63 -16.46 1.94
C TYR A 107 -18.67 -16.81 3.02
N ASP A 108 -19.12 -18.06 3.08
CA ASP A 108 -20.12 -18.51 4.05
C ASP A 108 -19.55 -18.49 5.49
N ILE A 109 -18.27 -18.85 5.67
CA ILE A 109 -17.55 -18.72 6.95
C ILE A 109 -17.43 -17.24 7.36
N SER A 110 -17.07 -16.35 6.44
CA SER A 110 -16.97 -14.91 6.71
C SER A 110 -18.31 -14.32 7.15
N LYS A 111 -19.41 -14.72 6.48
CA LYS A 111 -20.78 -14.30 6.81
C LYS A 111 -21.27 -14.85 8.15
N SER A 112 -20.87 -16.06 8.52
CA SER A 112 -21.21 -16.65 9.82
C SER A 112 -20.47 -15.93 10.96
N ASN A 113 -19.23 -15.51 10.73
CA ASN A 113 -18.43 -14.74 11.70
C ASN A 113 -18.91 -13.29 11.87
N SER A 114 -19.43 -12.65 10.82
CA SER A 114 -19.97 -11.29 10.91
C SER A 114 -21.27 -11.22 11.74
N ASN A 115 -22.09 -12.27 11.71
CA ASN A 115 -23.28 -12.38 12.57
C ASN A 115 -22.92 -12.51 14.07
N LEU A 116 -21.75 -13.06 14.42
CA LEU A 116 -21.27 -13.08 15.81
C LEU A 116 -20.73 -11.70 16.27
N ARG A 117 -20.22 -10.87 15.35
CA ARG A 117 -19.69 -9.54 15.68
C ARG A 117 -20.77 -8.46 15.85
N TYR A 118 -21.96 -8.65 15.27
CA TYR A 118 -23.08 -7.70 15.44
C TYR A 118 -23.72 -7.79 16.85
N SER A 119 -23.54 -8.92 17.56
CA SER A 119 -24.12 -9.11 18.90
C SER A 119 -23.32 -8.47 20.05
N SER A 120 -22.12 -7.95 19.82
CA SER A 120 -21.24 -7.43 20.89
C SER A 120 -20.89 -5.93 20.78
N ARG A 121 -21.63 -5.16 19.99
CA ARG A 121 -21.43 -3.69 19.89
C ARG A 121 -22.75 -2.94 19.95
N ASN A 122 -23.41 -3.02 21.11
CA ASN A 122 -24.31 -1.96 21.58
C ASN A 122 -23.50 -1.04 22.52
N LEU A 123 -23.74 0.29 22.39
CA LEU A 123 -23.15 1.46 23.09
C LEU A 123 -21.76 1.91 22.55
N THR A 124 -21.46 3.16 22.16
CA THR A 124 -22.06 4.52 22.30
C THR A 124 -21.25 5.46 21.38
N ILE A 125 -21.87 6.19 20.43
CA ILE A 125 -22.08 7.67 20.32
C ILE A 125 -20.84 8.55 20.01
N PHE A 126 -21.02 9.41 18.97
CA PHE A 126 -20.25 10.57 18.44
C PHE A 126 -18.75 10.40 18.11
#